data_AF-A0A6I5R0E0-F1
#
_entry.id   AF-A0A6I5R0E0-F1
#
_cell.length_a   1.000
_cell.length_b   1.000
_cell.length_c   1.000
_cell.angle_alpha   90.00
_cell.angle_beta   90.00
_cell.angle_gamma   90.00
#
_symmetry.space_group_name_H-M   'P 1'
#
loop_
_entity.id
_entity.type
_entity.pdbx_description
1 polymer ?
#
loop_
_entity_poly.entity_id
_entity_poly.type
_entity_poly.pdbx_seq_one_letter_code
_entity_poly.pdbx_strand_id
1 'polypeptide(L)'
;MIDMSGSWLGTYWQGGQPTRFEATLVQGGSILDGRILDNSYLGEACVRGELIGNRIFFVKRYLTTSPSPIRYSGMLAEDGNYMHGHWRIGYFDSGTWEAYRTLDLVMADLANQVSLKSATTAKLADRDQVF
;
A
#
# COMPACT_ATOMS: atom_id res chain seq x y z
N MET A 1 17.19 11.25 -4.34
CA MET A 1 15.78 11.47 -3.92
C MET A 1 15.05 10.17 -4.22
N ILE A 2 14.35 9.61 -3.24
CA ILE A 2 13.60 8.36 -3.43
C ILE A 2 12.34 8.70 -4.22
N ASP A 3 12.09 7.94 -5.29
CA ASP A 3 10.90 8.09 -6.13
C ASP A 3 9.76 7.23 -5.57
N MET A 4 8.59 7.84 -5.36
CA MET A 4 7.38 7.16 -4.91
C MET A 4 6.47 6.70 -6.05
N SER A 5 6.85 6.97 -7.30
CA SER A 5 6.06 6.58 -8.46
C SER A 5 5.93 5.06 -8.54
N GLY A 6 4.72 4.59 -8.80
CA GLY A 6 4.40 3.17 -8.93
C GLY A 6 3.18 2.75 -8.13
N SER A 7 3.02 1.43 -8.01
CA SER A 7 1.91 0.80 -7.32
C SER A 7 2.25 0.47 -5.88
N TRP A 8 1.28 0.69 -5.00
CA TRP A 8 1.37 0.47 -3.56
C TRP A 8 0.14 -0.29 -3.09
N LEU A 9 0.34 -1.24 -2.17
CA LEU A 9 -0.73 -1.88 -1.43
C LEU A 9 -0.67 -1.41 0.02
N GLY A 10 -1.76 -0.82 0.49
CA GLY A 10 -1.83 -0.26 1.83
C GLY A 10 -2.98 -0.75 2.66
N THR A 11 -2.90 -0.44 3.94
CA THR A 11 -3.95 -0.65 4.93
C THR A 11 -4.07 0.61 5.77
N TYR A 12 -5.29 1.05 6.05
CA TYR A 12 -5.55 2.05 7.07
C TYR A 12 -6.47 1.46 8.14
N TRP A 13 -6.35 1.96 9.37
CA TRP A 13 -7.16 1.50 10.49
C TRP A 13 -8.09 2.62 10.96
N GLN A 14 -9.37 2.29 11.12
CA GLN A 14 -10.39 3.17 11.68
C GLN A 14 -11.04 2.46 12.86
N GLY A 15 -10.90 3.01 14.07
CA GLY A 15 -11.36 2.33 15.29
C GLY A 15 -10.77 0.93 15.46
N GLY A 16 -9.54 0.71 14.98
CA GLY A 16 -8.86 -0.59 14.99
C GLY A 16 -9.28 -1.55 13.87
N GLN A 17 -10.26 -1.21 13.04
CA GLN A 17 -10.68 -2.04 11.91
C GLN A 17 -9.82 -1.75 10.67
N PRO A 18 -9.11 -2.75 10.10
CA PRO A 18 -8.28 -2.56 8.92
C PRO A 18 -9.13 -2.48 7.64
N THR A 19 -8.80 -1.54 6.76
CA THR A 19 -9.29 -1.49 5.39
C THR A 19 -8.12 -1.43 4.42
N ARG A 20 -8.10 -2.36 3.46
CA ARG A 20 -7.07 -2.42 2.42
C ARG A 20 -7.36 -1.44 1.28
N PHE A 21 -6.31 -0.96 0.65
CA PHE A 21 -6.41 -0.13 -0.54
C PHE A 21 -5.24 -0.36 -1.48
N GLU A 22 -5.47 -0.14 -2.77
CA GLU A 22 -4.43 -0.08 -3.79
C GLU A 22 -4.22 1.38 -4.19
N ALA A 23 -2.97 1.80 -4.35
CA ALA A 23 -2.64 3.14 -4.82
C ALA A 23 -1.73 3.06 -6.04
N THR A 24 -1.96 3.94 -7.01
CA THR A 24 -1.00 4.24 -8.07
C THR A 24 -0.61 5.70 -7.94
N LEU A 25 0.67 5.93 -7.69
CA LEU A 25 1.23 7.25 -7.45
C LEU A 25 2.18 7.64 -8.58
N VAL A 26 2.25 8.93 -8.87
CA VAL A 26 3.20 9.54 -9.81
C VAL A 26 3.80 10.76 -9.14
N GLN A 27 5.14 10.83 -9.10
CA GLN A 27 5.88 11.93 -8.51
C GLN A 27 6.53 12.79 -9.59
N GLY A 28 6.28 14.10 -9.51
CA GLY A 28 6.93 15.13 -10.32
C GLY A 28 7.65 16.13 -9.43
N GLY A 29 8.96 15.97 -9.24
CA GLY A 29 9.72 16.77 -8.28
C GLY A 29 9.25 16.47 -6.85
N SER A 30 8.75 17.50 -6.13
CA SER A 30 8.14 17.33 -4.81
C SER A 30 6.65 17.04 -4.86
N ILE A 31 6.00 17.17 -6.01
CA ILE A 31 4.54 17.00 -6.15
C ILE A 31 4.22 15.52 -6.32
N LEU A 32 3.16 15.08 -5.63
CA LEU A 32 2.61 13.74 -5.71
C LEU A 32 1.17 13.81 -6.21
N ASP A 33 0.85 13.05 -7.26
CA ASP A 33 -0.52 12.83 -7.72
C ASP A 33 -0.79 11.33 -7.85
N GLY A 34 -2.07 10.92 -7.81
CA GLY A 34 -2.39 9.52 -7.97
C GLY A 34 -3.85 9.14 -7.79
N ARG A 35 -4.08 7.83 -7.78
CA ARG A 35 -5.38 7.20 -7.54
C ARG A 35 -5.28 6.19 -6.41
N ILE A 36 -6.33 6.09 -5.62
CA ILE A 36 -6.51 5.05 -4.61
C ILE A 36 -7.83 4.33 -4.88
N LEU A 37 -7.83 3.01 -4.79
CA LEU A 37 -9.02 2.18 -4.77
C LEU A 37 -9.11 1.49 -3.41
N ASP A 38 -10.11 1.85 -2.61
CA ASP A 38 -10.37 1.15 -1.35
C ASP A 38 -11.13 -0.14 -1.59
N ASN A 39 -10.74 -1.20 -0.89
CA ASN A 39 -11.50 -2.43 -0.81
C ASN A 39 -12.69 -2.27 0.16
N SER A 40 -13.56 -1.31 -0.12
CA SER A 40 -14.77 -0.99 0.64
C SER A 40 -15.81 -0.32 -0.27
N TYR A 41 -16.97 0.01 0.29
CA TYR A 41 -18.01 0.74 -0.44
C TYR A 41 -17.59 2.16 -0.88
N LEU A 42 -16.50 2.70 -0.34
CA LEU A 42 -16.03 4.06 -0.67
C LEU A 42 -15.40 4.14 -2.06
N GLY A 43 -14.81 3.05 -2.56
CA GLY A 43 -14.33 2.92 -3.93
C GLY A 43 -13.15 3.84 -4.29
N GLU A 44 -13.21 4.44 -5.49
CA GLU A 44 -12.11 5.18 -6.09
C GLU A 44 -11.98 6.62 -5.55
N ALA A 45 -10.73 7.04 -5.33
CA ALA A 45 -10.35 8.36 -4.89
C ALA A 45 -9.15 8.91 -5.66
N CYS A 46 -9.09 10.24 -5.80
CA CYS A 46 -7.89 10.96 -6.21
C CYS A 46 -7.01 11.26 -5.01
N VAL A 47 -5.70 11.28 -5.27
CA VAL A 47 -4.66 11.70 -4.33
C VAL A 47 -3.91 12.89 -4.91
N ARG A 48 -3.66 13.90 -4.07
CA ARG A 48 -2.73 14.99 -4.38
C ARG A 48 -1.97 15.42 -3.14
N GLY A 49 -0.68 15.63 -3.27
CA GLY A 49 0.20 15.87 -2.13
C GLY A 49 1.62 16.24 -2.52
N GLU A 50 2.52 16.00 -1.57
CA GLU A 50 3.93 16.30 -1.69
C GLU A 50 4.82 15.34 -0.90
N LEU A 51 6.06 15.19 -1.38
CA LEU A 51 7.15 14.51 -0.70
C LEU A 51 8.26 15.52 -0.41
N ILE A 52 8.57 15.73 0.87
CA ILE A 52 9.63 16.64 1.32
C ILE A 52 10.64 15.82 2.13
N GLY A 53 11.81 15.57 1.56
CA GLY A 53 12.77 14.64 2.12
C GLY A 53 12.19 13.22 2.14
N ASN A 54 11.95 12.68 3.32
CA ASN A 54 11.26 11.40 3.54
C ASN A 54 9.84 11.57 4.13
N ARG A 55 9.33 12.80 4.24
CA ARG A 55 8.00 13.07 4.79
C ARG A 55 6.99 13.17 3.66
N ILE A 56 5.93 12.39 3.76
CA ILE A 56 4.83 12.36 2.79
C ILE A 56 3.61 13.07 3.38
N PHE A 57 3.00 13.94 2.59
CA PHE A 57 1.72 14.57 2.91
C PHE A 57 0.82 14.49 1.70
N PHE A 58 -0.40 14.00 1.85
CA PHE A 58 -1.36 14.02 0.74
C PHE A 58 -2.81 14.14 1.21
N VAL A 59 -3.66 14.58 0.29
CA VAL A 59 -5.10 14.66 0.48
C VAL A 59 -5.77 13.66 -0.46
N LYS A 60 -6.59 12.80 0.12
CA LYS A 60 -7.46 11.85 -0.57
C LYS A 60 -8.86 12.43 -0.71
N ARG A 61 -9.45 12.33 -1.90
CA ARG A 61 -10.84 12.74 -2.18
C ARG A 61 -11.53 11.67 -3.01
N TYR A 62 -12.63 11.12 -2.50
CA TYR A 62 -13.44 10.17 -3.26
C TYR A 62 -14.14 10.87 -4.43
N LEU A 63 -14.33 10.12 -5.51
CA LEU A 63 -14.95 10.66 -6.71
C LEU A 63 -16.48 10.73 -6.59
N THR A 64 -17.09 9.77 -5.90
CA THR A 64 -18.55 9.58 -5.94
C THR A 64 -19.19 9.41 -4.57
N THR A 65 -18.46 8.97 -3.55
CA THR A 65 -19.05 8.42 -2.31
C THR A 65 -18.98 9.37 -1.12
N SER A 66 -17.98 10.25 -1.04
CA SER A 66 -17.83 11.16 0.09
C SER A 66 -17.19 12.50 -0.34
N PRO A 67 -17.80 13.65 0.02
CA PRO A 67 -17.25 14.96 -0.30
C PRO A 67 -16.10 15.38 0.61
N SER A 68 -15.94 14.70 1.76
CA SER A 68 -14.99 15.12 2.80
C SER A 68 -13.56 14.70 2.45
N PRO A 69 -12.62 15.66 2.32
CA PRO A 69 -11.22 15.33 2.09
C PRO A 69 -10.59 14.69 3.31
N ILE A 70 -9.79 13.65 3.08
CA ILE A 70 -9.02 12.96 4.11
C ILE A 70 -7.56 13.37 3.97
N ARG A 71 -6.94 13.81 5.06
CA ARG A 71 -5.53 14.23 5.06
C ARG A 71 -4.68 13.10 5.60
N TYR A 72 -3.63 12.75 4.87
CA TYR A 72 -2.63 11.78 5.24
C TYR A 72 -1.29 12.48 5.46
N SER A 73 -0.58 12.02 6.48
CA SER A 73 0.78 12.41 6.80
C SER A 73 1.57 11.18 7.19
N GLY A 74 2.85 11.11 6.82
CA GLY A 74 3.65 9.93 7.11
C GLY A 74 5.12 10.10 6.76
N MET A 75 5.82 8.97 6.81
CA MET A 75 7.21 8.83 6.44
C MET A 75 7.39 7.70 5.42
N LEU A 76 8.31 7.92 4.49
CA LEU A 76 8.83 6.92 3.57
C LEU A 76 10.11 6.34 4.18
N ALA A 77 10.21 5.01 4.23
CA ALA A 77 11.40 4.32 4.67
C ALA A 77 12.58 4.57 3.72
N GLU A 78 13.80 4.42 4.21
CA GLU A 78 15.03 4.68 3.43
C GLU A 78 15.18 3.75 2.22
N ASP A 79 14.58 2.56 2.28
CA ASP A 79 14.57 1.60 1.17
C ASP A 79 13.60 1.99 0.04
N GLY A 80 12.69 2.95 0.28
CA GLY A 80 11.69 3.38 -0.69
C GLY A 80 10.57 2.37 -0.97
N ASN A 81 10.45 1.33 -0.15
CA ASN A 81 9.50 0.23 -0.34
C ASN A 81 8.39 0.19 0.71
N TYR A 82 8.55 0.93 1.81
CA TYR A 82 7.55 1.03 2.87
C TYR A 82 7.24 2.48 3.22
N MET A 83 5.97 2.78 3.45
CA MET A 83 5.52 4.05 3.99
C MET A 83 4.48 3.84 5.08
N HIS A 84 4.48 4.73 6.08
CA HIS A 84 3.54 4.65 7.20
C HIS A 84 3.24 6.02 7.80
N GLY A 85 2.12 6.13 8.51
CA GLY A 85 1.79 7.36 9.20
C GLY A 85 0.37 7.41 9.75
N HIS A 86 -0.21 8.60 9.72
CA HIS A 86 -1.53 8.89 10.23
C HIS A 86 -2.41 9.58 9.20
N TRP A 87 -3.70 9.28 9.26
CA TRP A 87 -4.74 9.95 8.48
C TRP A 87 -5.73 10.61 9.43
N ARG A 88 -6.42 11.63 8.92
CA ARG A 88 -7.51 12.33 9.63
C ARG A 88 -8.58 12.83 8.66
N ILE A 89 -9.83 12.78 9.10
CA ILE A 89 -10.98 13.37 8.41
C ILE A 89 -11.72 14.30 9.38
N GLY A 90 -11.74 15.59 9.06
CA GLY A 90 -12.29 16.61 9.95
C GLY A 90 -11.60 16.65 11.32
N TYR A 91 -12.43 16.65 12.38
CA TYR A 91 -12.01 16.67 13.79
C TYR A 91 -12.31 15.36 14.55
N PHE A 92 -13.15 14.49 13.99
CA PHE A 92 -13.78 13.40 14.75
C PHE A 92 -13.16 12.04 14.49
N ASP A 93 -12.42 11.88 13.40
CA ASP A 93 -11.90 10.57 13.03
C ASP A 93 -10.50 10.66 12.44
N SER A 94 -9.70 9.66 12.81
CA SER A 94 -8.29 9.55 12.52
C SER A 94 -7.81 8.14 12.80
N GLY A 95 -6.69 7.78 12.20
CA GLY A 95 -6.06 6.51 12.48
C GLY A 95 -4.69 6.41 11.85
N THR A 96 -4.11 5.21 11.96
CA THR A 96 -2.83 4.89 11.34
C THR A 96 -3.05 4.33 9.94
N TRP A 97 -1.99 4.37 9.14
CA TRP A 97 -1.95 3.70 7.85
C TRP A 97 -0.53 3.26 7.53
N GLU A 98 -0.43 2.27 6.66
CA GLU A 98 0.83 1.82 6.07
C GLU A 98 0.62 1.37 4.63
N ALA A 99 1.69 1.32 3.85
CA ALA A 99 1.69 0.76 2.51
C ALA A 99 3.06 0.25 2.08
N TYR A 100 3.03 -0.79 1.25
CA TYR A 100 4.18 -1.46 0.68
C TYR A 100 4.14 -1.39 -0.84
N ARG A 101 5.31 -1.25 -1.47
CA ARG A 101 5.41 -1.23 -2.93
C ARG A 101 5.01 -2.60 -3.52
N THR A 102 4.13 -2.61 -4.51
CA THR A 102 3.53 -3.86 -5.03
C THR A 102 4.55 -4.76 -5.73
N LEU A 103 5.63 -4.21 -6.27
CA LEU A 103 6.68 -4.99 -6.95
C LEU A 103 7.28 -6.05 -6.01
N ASP A 104 7.48 -5.69 -4.74
CA ASP A 104 8.05 -6.58 -3.73
C ASP A 104 7.06 -7.64 -3.25
N LEU A 105 5.77 -7.31 -3.19
CA LEU A 105 4.73 -8.27 -2.85
C LEU A 105 4.56 -9.34 -3.94
N VAL A 106 4.64 -8.95 -5.21
CA VAL A 106 4.61 -9.89 -6.34
C VAL A 106 5.84 -10.81 -6.32
N MET A 107 7.02 -10.26 -6.02
CA MET A 107 8.24 -11.08 -5.90
C MET A 107 8.22 -11.99 -4.67
N ALA A 108 7.70 -11.52 -3.54
CA ALA A 108 7.53 -12.31 -2.33
C ALA A 108 6.50 -13.45 -2.52
N ASP A 109 5.38 -13.17 -3.18
CA ASP A 109 4.39 -14.20 -3.51
C ASP A 109 4.96 -15.21 -4.50
N LEU A 110 5.70 -14.76 -5.52
CA LEU A 110 6.40 -15.65 -6.45
C LEU A 110 7.42 -16.55 -5.72
N ALA A 111 8.21 -16.00 -4.80
CA ALA A 111 9.16 -16.76 -4.00
C ALA A 111 8.47 -17.80 -3.11
N ASN A 112 7.33 -17.45 -2.50
CA ASN A 112 6.52 -18.38 -1.72
C ASN A 112 5.94 -19.51 -2.59
N GLN A 113 5.41 -19.18 -3.77
CA GLN A 113 4.87 -20.17 -4.71
C GLN A 113 5.96 -21.13 -5.23
N VAL A 114 7.16 -20.63 -5.53
CA VAL A 114 8.30 -21.46 -5.93
C VAL A 114 8.75 -22.37 -4.78
N SER A 115 8.80 -21.86 -3.55
CA SER A 115 9.17 -22.63 -2.37
C SER A 115 8.17 -23.75 -2.07
N LEU A 116 6.86 -23.47 -2.17
CA LEU A 116 5.80 -24.46 -1.99
C LEU A 116 5.84 -25.57 -3.06
N LYS A 117 6.07 -25.22 -4.33
CA LYS A 117 6.23 -26.19 -5.42
C LYS A 117 7.47 -27.07 -5.23
N SER A 118 8.59 -26.48 -4.79
CA SER A 118 9.84 -27.22 -4.53
C SER A 118 9.70 -28.20 -3.37
N ALA A 119 9.04 -27.79 -2.28
CA ALA A 119 8.78 -28.66 -1.13
C ALA A 119 7.83 -29.82 -1.46
N THR A 120 6.83 -29.59 -2.32
CA THR A 120 5.88 -30.63 -2.75
C THR A 120 6.55 -31.65 -3.67
N THR A 121 7.42 -31.18 -4.58
CA THR A 121 8.18 -32.05 -5.50
C THR A 121 9.17 -32.94 -4.73
N ALA A 122 9.86 -32.40 -3.73
CA ALA A 122 10.76 -33.18 -2.86
C ALA A 122 10.01 -34.28 -2.07
N LYS A 123 8.78 -33.99 -1.60
CA LYS A 123 7.96 -34.92 -0.83
C LYS A 123 7.35 -36.05 -1.67
N LEU A 124 7.23 -35.86 -2.98
CA LEU A 124 6.79 -36.87 -3.95
C LEU A 124 7.95 -37.81 -4.31
N ALA A 125 9.15 -37.26 -4.54
CA ALA A 125 10.35 -38.06 -4.86
C ALA A 125 10.78 -39.00 -3.71
N ASP A 126 10.57 -38.60 -2.46
CA ASP A 126 10.91 -39.41 -1.27
C ASP A 126 9.91 -40.56 -1.02
N ARG A 127 8.69 -40.49 -1.59
CA ARG A 127 7.69 -41.57 -1.52
C ARG A 127 7.90 -42.66 -2.56
N ASP A 128 8.66 -42.39 -3.61
CA ASP A 128 8.92 -43.33 -4.71
C ASP A 128 10.23 -44.13 -4.53
N GLN A 129 10.96 -43.95 -3.43
CA GLN A 129 12.18 -44.72 -3.11
C GLN A 129 11.98 -45.85 -2.09
N VAL A 130 10.73 -46.16 -1.70
CA VAL A 130 10.43 -47.29 -0.82
C VAL A 130 9.70 -48.38 -1.61
N PHE A 131 10.43 -49.08 -2.49
CA PHE A 131 10.11 -50.43 -2.95
C PHE A 131 11.40 -51.20 -3.30
#